data_AF-A0AAD7PMA8-F1
#
_entry.id   AF-A0AAD7PMA8-F1
#
_cell.length_a   1.000
_cell.length_b   1.000
_cell.length_c   1.000
_cell.angle_alpha   90.00
_cell.angle_beta   90.00
_cell.angle_gamma   90.00
#
_symmetry.space_group_name_H-M   'P 1'
#
loop_
_entity.id
_entity.type
_entity.pdbx_description
1 polymer ?
#
loop_
_entity_poly.entity_id
_entity_poly.type
_entity_poly.pdbx_seq_one_letter_code
_entity_poly.pdbx_strand_id
1 'polypeptide(L)'
;MQLYSIRKKIWAVKGKEQEEAKKQFMEGLKTLEGEIGEKAYFGVEEFGFVDSALVPITFWFYTYDTCGSLSIGTECPKLVEWAKRCMEKVSVSMLLPHPRKIYDFVLHFRKTHGLE
;
A
#
# COMPACT_ATOMS: atom_id res chain seq x y z
N MET A 1 2.19 -13.12 -0.82
CA MET A 1 1.11 -13.57 0.10
C MET A 1 1.20 -12.91 1.47
N GLN A 2 2.38 -12.85 2.11
CA GLN A 2 2.55 -12.24 3.45
C GLN A 2 2.20 -10.74 3.52
N LEU A 3 2.59 -9.94 2.53
CA LEU A 3 2.29 -8.49 2.50
C LEU A 3 0.76 -8.21 2.51
N TYR A 4 -0.02 -9.07 1.84
CA TYR A 4 -1.48 -9.00 1.79
C TYR A 4 -2.15 -9.36 3.12
N SER A 5 -1.60 -10.32 3.86
CA SER A 5 -2.16 -10.76 5.15
C SER A 5 -1.85 -9.77 6.28
N ILE A 6 -0.65 -9.18 6.31
CA ILE A 6 -0.23 -8.30 7.41
C ILE A 6 -0.78 -6.87 7.30
N ARG A 7 -1.07 -6.38 6.08
CA ARG A 7 -1.48 -4.98 5.87
C ARG A 7 -2.71 -4.54 6.68
N LYS A 8 -3.65 -5.46 6.94
CA LYS A 8 -4.86 -5.16 7.71
C LYS A 8 -4.49 -4.79 9.16
N LYS A 9 -3.48 -5.45 9.70
CA LYS A 9 -3.00 -5.23 11.07
C LYS A 9 -2.43 -3.83 11.28
N ILE A 10 -1.96 -3.16 10.21
CA ILE A 10 -1.41 -1.79 10.30
C ILE A 10 -2.45 -0.81 10.85
N TRP A 11 -3.72 -0.97 10.51
CA TRP A 11 -4.78 -0.05 10.92
C TRP A 11 -5.84 -0.67 11.85
N ALA A 12 -5.90 -2.00 11.96
CA ALA A 12 -6.95 -2.69 12.71
C ALA A 12 -6.57 -3.10 14.15
N VAL A 13 -5.28 -3.17 14.48
CA VAL A 13 -4.80 -3.55 15.82
C VAL A 13 -3.82 -2.51 16.36
N LYS A 14 -3.53 -2.57 17.67
CA LYS A 14 -2.63 -1.64 18.39
C LYS A 14 -1.53 -2.38 19.15
N GLY A 15 -0.52 -1.63 19.59
CA GLY A 15 0.54 -2.14 20.46
C GLY A 15 1.55 -3.02 19.72
N LYS A 16 2.10 -4.01 20.41
CA LYS A 16 3.21 -4.84 19.90
C LYS A 16 2.90 -5.54 18.58
N GLU A 17 1.67 -6.00 18.39
CA GLU A 17 1.26 -6.65 17.14
C GLU A 17 1.24 -5.67 15.95
N GLN A 18 0.81 -4.43 16.18
CA GLN A 18 0.81 -3.39 15.16
C GLN A 18 2.24 -3.02 14.75
N GLU A 19 3.14 -2.85 15.73
CA GLU A 19 4.54 -2.50 15.47
C GLU A 19 5.28 -3.59 14.69
N GLU A 20 5.06 -4.87 15.02
CA GLU A 20 5.63 -5.99 14.27
C GLU A 20 5.07 -6.04 12.83
N ALA A 21 3.76 -5.85 12.66
CA ALA A 21 3.15 -5.82 11.34
C ALA A 21 3.67 -4.65 10.48
N LYS A 22 3.86 -3.47 11.08
CA LYS A 22 4.45 -2.30 10.42
C LYS A 22 5.86 -2.60 9.93
N LYS A 23 6.70 -3.19 10.78
CA LYS A 23 8.08 -3.56 10.43
C LYS A 23 8.12 -4.54 9.26
N GLN A 24 7.39 -5.65 9.36
CA GLN A 24 7.33 -6.67 8.31
C GLN A 24 6.77 -6.11 6.99
N PHE A 25 5.78 -5.22 7.08
CA PHE A 25 5.20 -4.58 5.90
C PHE A 25 6.19 -3.66 5.21
N MET A 26 6.89 -2.81 5.97
CA MET A 26 7.94 -1.94 5.43
C MET A 26 9.11 -2.73 4.84
N GLU A 27 9.54 -3.82 5.47
CA GLU A 27 10.56 -4.71 4.90
C GLU A 27 10.11 -5.28 3.55
N GLY A 28 8.87 -5.75 3.45
CA GLY A 28 8.32 -6.24 2.18
C GLY A 28 8.20 -5.15 1.11
N LEU A 29 7.83 -3.92 1.48
CA LEU A 29 7.84 -2.78 0.55
C LEU A 29 9.26 -2.45 0.09
N LYS A 30 10.27 -2.49 0.97
CA LYS A 30 11.68 -2.27 0.61
C LYS A 30 12.22 -3.35 -0.32
N THR A 31 11.79 -4.60 -0.16
CA THR A 31 12.10 -5.65 -1.13
C THR A 31 11.51 -5.30 -2.50
N LEU A 32 10.23 -4.92 -2.56
CA LEU A 32 9.58 -4.52 -3.80
C LEU A 32 10.22 -3.27 -4.43
N GLU A 33 10.67 -2.31 -3.62
CA GLU A 33 11.43 -1.12 -4.04
C GLU A 33 12.74 -1.51 -4.75
N GLY A 34 13.47 -2.48 -4.20
CA GLY A 34 14.68 -3.02 -4.82
C GLY A 34 14.38 -3.76 -6.13
N GLU A 35 13.31 -4.55 -6.15
CA GLU A 35 12.91 -5.33 -7.33
C GLU A 35 12.41 -4.47 -8.49
N ILE A 36 11.64 -3.40 -8.20
CA ILE A 36 11.21 -2.46 -9.25
C ILE A 36 12.43 -1.70 -9.78
N GLY A 37 13.35 -1.26 -8.92
CA GLY A 37 14.57 -0.59 -9.35
C GLY A 37 14.28 0.55 -10.33
N GLU A 38 14.87 0.50 -11.52
CA GLU A 38 14.65 1.47 -12.61
C GLU A 38 13.59 1.02 -13.62
N LYS A 39 12.92 -0.11 -13.39
CA LYS A 39 11.95 -0.67 -14.34
C LYS A 39 10.70 0.22 -14.41
N ALA A 40 10.06 0.22 -15.58
CA ALA A 40 8.77 0.87 -15.75
C ALA A 40 7.66 0.13 -14.98
N TYR A 41 7.68 -1.19 -15.07
CA TYR A 41 6.73 -2.12 -14.47
C TYR A 41 7.46 -3.35 -13.92
N PHE A 42 6.83 -4.10 -13.02
CA PHE A 42 7.36 -5.39 -12.58
C PHE A 42 7.35 -6.42 -13.73
N GLY A 43 6.44 -6.27 -14.70
CA GLY A 43 6.47 -6.97 -15.99
C GLY A 43 7.61 -6.59 -16.94
N VAL A 44 8.60 -5.80 -16.47
CA VAL A 44 9.75 -5.27 -17.21
C VAL A 44 9.35 -4.18 -18.21
N GLU A 45 8.87 -4.56 -19.40
CA GLU A 45 8.57 -3.61 -20.49
C GLU A 45 7.11 -3.12 -20.43
N GLU A 46 6.18 -4.01 -20.10
CA GLU A 46 4.75 -3.70 -20.06
C GLU A 46 4.13 -4.01 -18.70
N PHE A 47 2.95 -3.44 -18.49
CA PHE A 47 2.15 -3.70 -17.29
C PHE A 47 1.70 -5.16 -17.27
N GLY A 48 2.18 -5.90 -16.28
CA GLY A 48 1.99 -7.33 -16.20
C GLY A 48 1.08 -7.75 -15.05
N PHE A 49 1.02 -9.06 -14.86
CA PHE A 49 0.27 -9.69 -13.78
C PHE A 49 0.69 -9.18 -12.39
N VAL A 50 2.00 -9.04 -12.15
CA VAL A 50 2.53 -8.56 -10.87
C VAL A 50 2.07 -7.12 -10.61
N ASP A 51 2.07 -6.27 -11.64
CA ASP A 51 1.60 -4.90 -11.50
C ASP A 51 0.12 -4.84 -11.15
N SER A 52 -0.72 -5.60 -11.88
CA SER A 52 -2.15 -5.73 -11.58
C SER A 52 -2.42 -6.26 -10.17
N ALA A 53 -1.58 -7.17 -9.67
CA ALA A 53 -1.70 -7.74 -8.35
C ALA A 53 -1.21 -6.80 -7.24
N LEU A 54 -0.27 -5.90 -7.50
CA LEU A 54 0.30 -5.01 -6.46
C LEU A 54 -0.36 -3.64 -6.43
N VAL A 55 -0.82 -3.12 -7.56
CA VAL A 55 -1.44 -1.80 -7.69
C VAL A 55 -2.53 -1.56 -6.63
N PRO A 56 -3.46 -2.49 -6.35
CA PRO A 56 -4.50 -2.26 -5.34
C PRO A 56 -3.99 -1.95 -3.92
N ILE A 57 -2.73 -2.30 -3.59
CA ILE A 57 -2.13 -1.98 -2.30
C ILE A 57 -1.77 -0.50 -2.20
N THR A 58 -1.39 0.14 -3.30
CA THR A 58 -0.86 1.52 -3.31
C THR A 58 -1.91 2.56 -2.91
N PHE A 59 -3.19 2.30 -3.18
CA PHE A 59 -4.31 3.16 -2.74
C PHE A 59 -4.43 3.28 -1.23
N TRP A 60 -3.94 2.29 -0.51
CA TRP A 60 -3.95 2.26 0.94
C TRP A 60 -2.71 2.92 1.55
N PHE A 61 -1.72 3.33 0.76
CA PHE A 61 -0.48 3.95 1.27
C PHE A 61 -0.78 5.14 2.18
N TYR A 62 -1.70 6.03 1.78
CA TYR A 62 -2.11 7.15 2.62
C TYR A 62 -2.66 6.70 3.98
N THR A 63 -3.49 5.66 4.00
CA THR A 63 -4.01 5.07 5.24
C THR A 63 -2.91 4.42 6.07
N TYR A 64 -1.95 3.74 5.45
CA TYR A 64 -0.84 3.12 6.17
C TYR A 64 0.12 4.16 6.76
N ASP A 65 0.43 5.23 6.04
CA ASP A 65 1.22 6.35 6.55
C ASP A 65 0.50 7.03 7.72
N THR A 66 -0.81 7.26 7.60
CA THR A 66 -1.58 8.00 8.63
C THR A 66 -1.91 7.15 9.86
N CYS A 67 -2.38 5.91 9.69
CA CYS A 67 -2.77 5.03 10.81
C CYS A 67 -1.60 4.23 11.38
N GLY A 68 -0.62 3.90 10.55
CA GLY A 68 0.56 3.14 10.96
C GLY A 68 1.76 4.02 11.29
N SER A 69 1.69 5.34 11.09
CA SER A 69 2.86 6.24 11.18
C SER A 69 4.03 5.74 10.33
N LEU A 70 3.71 5.23 9.13
CA LEU A 70 4.71 4.83 8.15
C LEU A 70 5.15 6.06 7.33
N SER A 71 6.23 5.90 6.58
CA SER A 71 6.76 6.93 5.69
C SER A 71 7.07 6.31 4.33
N ILE A 72 6.07 5.65 3.74
CA ILE A 72 6.24 4.88 2.50
C ILE A 72 6.76 5.77 1.37
N GLY A 73 6.28 7.00 1.26
CA GLY A 73 6.74 7.93 0.22
C GLY A 73 8.22 8.29 0.31
N THR A 74 8.79 8.33 1.51
CA THR A 74 10.20 8.64 1.73
C THR A 74 11.07 7.38 1.64
N GLU A 75 10.58 6.27 2.17
CA GLU A 75 11.33 5.00 2.27
C GLU A 75 11.29 4.17 0.98
N CYS A 76 10.26 4.37 0.14
CA CYS A 76 10.02 3.62 -1.10
C CYS A 76 9.59 4.54 -2.25
N PRO A 77 10.43 5.52 -2.64
CA PRO A 77 10.08 6.53 -3.63
C PRO A 77 9.78 5.94 -5.03
N LYS A 78 10.52 4.91 -5.47
CA LYS A 78 10.35 4.30 -6.80
C LYS A 78 9.05 3.52 -6.90
N LEU A 79 8.63 2.86 -5.82
CA LEU A 79 7.30 2.26 -5.70
C LEU A 79 6.21 3.32 -5.80
N VAL A 80 6.38 4.50 -5.20
CA VAL A 80 5.41 5.58 -5.36
C VAL A 80 5.37 6.11 -6.79
N GLU A 81 6.51 6.24 -7.45
CA GLU A 81 6.57 6.63 -8.88
C GLU A 81 5.94 5.56 -9.79
N TRP A 82 6.24 4.29 -9.56
CA TRP A 82 5.58 3.16 -10.21
C TRP A 82 4.07 3.18 -9.99
N ALA A 83 3.59 3.45 -8.78
CA ALA A 83 2.16 3.56 -8.48
C ALA A 83 1.51 4.69 -9.28
N LYS A 84 2.15 5.86 -9.38
CA LYS A 84 1.67 6.99 -10.19
C LYS A 84 1.59 6.62 -11.67
N ARG A 85 2.62 5.98 -12.23
CA ARG A 85 2.61 5.47 -13.62
C ARG A 85 1.48 4.47 -13.86
N CYS A 86 1.22 3.58 -12.89
CA CYS A 86 0.10 2.65 -13.00
C CYS A 86 -1.26 3.36 -13.03
N MET A 87 -1.40 4.49 -12.31
CA MET A 87 -2.64 5.29 -12.27
C MET A 87 -2.95 6.04 -13.56
N GLU A 88 -1.97 6.25 -14.43
CA GLU A 88 -2.19 6.85 -15.75
C GLU A 88 -2.98 5.91 -16.67
N LYS A 89 -3.03 4.61 -16.37
CA LYS A 89 -3.90 3.67 -17.09
C LYS A 89 -5.36 3.88 -16.71
N VAL A 90 -6.17 4.21 -17.70
CA VAL A 90 -7.63 4.41 -17.56
C VAL A 90 -8.32 3.21 -16.88
N SER A 91 -7.93 1.97 -17.21
CA SER A 91 -8.47 0.76 -16.57
C SER A 91 -8.18 0.66 -15.08
N VAL A 92 -7.03 1.18 -14.63
CA VAL A 92 -6.63 1.18 -13.22
C VAL A 92 -7.34 2.30 -12.48
N SER A 93 -7.35 3.52 -13.03
CA SER A 93 -7.94 4.69 -12.38
C SER A 93 -9.46 4.58 -12.18
N MET A 94 -10.17 3.89 -13.07
CA MET A 94 -11.61 3.66 -12.93
C MET A 94 -12.00 2.65 -11.86
N LEU A 95 -11.11 1.71 -11.51
CA LEU A 95 -11.43 0.64 -10.57
C LEU A 95 -11.21 1.04 -9.10
N LEU A 96 -10.46 2.10 -8.85
CA LEU A 96 -9.79 2.27 -7.57
C LEU A 96 -10.20 3.58 -6.90
N PRO A 97 -10.72 3.51 -5.66
CA PRO A 97 -11.22 4.69 -4.97
C PRO A 97 -10.07 5.63 -4.61
N HIS A 98 -10.36 6.92 -4.58
CA HIS A 98 -9.42 7.94 -4.12
C HIS A 98 -8.88 7.59 -2.71
N PRO A 99 -7.56 7.70 -2.43
CA PRO A 99 -6.95 7.26 -1.17
C PRO A 99 -7.65 7.78 0.11
N ARG A 100 -8.16 9.02 0.07
CA ARG A 100 -8.95 9.59 1.18
C ARG A 100 -10.24 8.80 1.48
N LYS A 101 -10.95 8.29 0.48
CA LYS A 101 -12.16 7.48 0.69
C LYS A 101 -11.86 6.17 1.44
N ILE A 102 -10.70 5.57 1.16
CA ILE A 102 -10.23 4.38 1.89
C ILE A 102 -9.93 4.75 3.35
N TYR A 103 -9.26 5.88 3.58
CA TYR A 103 -8.98 6.37 4.92
C TYR A 103 -10.26 6.65 5.71
N ASP A 104 -11.22 7.36 5.12
CA ASP A 104 -12.52 7.65 5.73
C ASP A 104 -13.28 6.36 6.07
N PHE A 105 -13.24 5.37 5.18
CA PHE A 105 -13.78 4.03 5.45
C PHE A 105 -13.11 3.38 6.66
N VAL A 106 -11.78 3.45 6.76
CA VAL A 106 -11.04 2.88 7.90
C VAL A 106 -11.37 3.61 9.20
N LEU A 107 -11.47 4.93 9.20
CA LEU A 107 -11.88 5.70 10.38
C LEU A 107 -13.28 5.30 10.84
N HIS A 108 -14.24 5.23 9.91
CA HIS A 108 -15.60 4.81 10.21
C HIS A 108 -15.64 3.37 10.75
N PHE A 109 -14.87 2.47 10.14
CA PHE A 109 -14.78 1.08 10.58
C PHE A 109 -14.24 0.98 12.00
N ARG A 110 -13.14 1.69 12.31
CA ARG A 110 -12.53 1.67 13.64
C ARG A 110 -13.49 2.19 14.70
N LYS A 111 -14.16 3.32 14.44
CA LYS A 111 -15.17 3.87 15.34
C LYS A 111 -16.31 2.89 15.61
N THR A 112 -16.84 2.27 14.55
CA THR A 112 -17.98 1.35 14.66
C THR A 112 -17.65 0.05 15.42
N HIS A 113 -16.38 -0.36 15.40
CA HIS A 113 -15.92 -1.60 16.04
C HIS A 113 -15.13 -1.36 17.33
N GLY A 114 -15.07 -0.13 17.85
CA GLY A 114 -14.33 0.19 19.08
C GLY A 114 -12.81 0.00 18.97
N LEU A 115 -12.25 0.19 17.77
CA LEU A 115 -10.81 0.06 17.46
C LEU A 115 -10.08 1.42 17.42
N GLU A 116 -10.71 2.46 17.95
CA GLU A 116 -10.16 3.82 17.99
C GLU A 116 -8.95 3.94 18.91
#